data_AF-M6W5P2-F1
#
_entry.id   AF-M6W5P2-F1
#
_cell.length_a   1.000
_cell.length_b   1.000
_cell.length_c   1.000
_cell.angle_alpha   90.00
_cell.angle_beta   90.00
_cell.angle_gamma   90.00
#
_symmetry.space_group_name_H-M   'P 1'
#
loop_
_entity.id
_entity.type
_entity.pdbx_description
1 polymer ?
#
loop_
_entity_poly.entity_id
_entity_poly.type
_entity_poly.pdbx_seq_one_letter_code
_entity_poly.pdbx_strand_id
1 'polypeptide(L)'
;MSIAQKLYEGMDLGNGKREGLITYMRTDSIRLSPDFVERANSWIISEFGETFANKLERKVKKSSKKIQDAHEAIRITDPFLTSESAKNFLGKEEASLYELIWKRTISYLLPPEEFLKTEYSIFVAGEYFQLETKKTLFPGYKILNEADKKVNPNWEKGELLTLQKAECEKKQTEPSPRYSEGTLVAKLEREGIGRPSTYSTVSEILVKRKYVEQEKKFFYPLPLGEKVNFFLQSGFGDLFREKFTAELESNLDRIEKNEIDSLVILNRLWSDLQTQIQNSKFVASVFRKEWAEIREKKKTSWGICPLCRDGSLQKKKTSRKKEFYQCSRFPDCEYVNYELPKP
;
A
#
# COMPACT_ATOMS: atom_id res chain seq x y z
N MET A 1 0.42 -13.42 -4.99
CA MET A 1 1.66 -14.12 -5.39
C MET A 1 1.42 -15.48 -6.03
N SER A 2 0.63 -16.39 -5.43
CA SER A 2 0.34 -17.70 -6.04
C SER A 2 -0.20 -17.63 -7.48
N ILE A 3 -1.13 -16.72 -7.76
CA ILE A 3 -1.67 -16.50 -9.13
C ILE A 3 -0.56 -16.06 -10.10
N ALA A 4 0.29 -15.10 -9.69
CA ALA A 4 1.42 -14.64 -10.50
C ALA A 4 2.41 -15.79 -10.79
N GLN A 5 2.64 -16.67 -9.82
CA GLN A 5 3.48 -17.86 -10.01
C GLN A 5 2.90 -18.79 -11.07
N LYS A 6 1.58 -19.07 -11.06
CA LYS A 6 0.94 -19.87 -12.11
C LYS A 6 1.08 -19.23 -13.50
N LEU A 7 0.88 -17.91 -13.60
CA LEU A 7 1.04 -17.18 -14.86
C LEU A 7 2.48 -17.23 -15.39
N TYR A 8 3.47 -17.24 -14.49
CA TYR A 8 4.89 -17.37 -14.85
C TYR A 8 5.27 -18.80 -15.26
N GLU A 9 4.87 -19.81 -14.47
CA GLU A 9 5.13 -21.24 -14.76
C GLU A 9 4.39 -21.72 -16.02
N GLY A 10 3.32 -21.01 -16.37
CA GLY A 10 2.62 -21.08 -17.64
C GLY A 10 1.27 -21.75 -17.57
N MET A 11 0.42 -21.40 -18.54
CA MET A 11 -0.97 -21.85 -18.66
C MET A 11 -1.16 -22.57 -20.00
N ASP A 12 -2.08 -23.52 -20.06
CA ASP A 12 -2.44 -24.17 -21.33
C ASP A 12 -3.41 -23.26 -22.10
N LEU A 13 -3.00 -22.83 -23.29
CA LEU A 13 -3.79 -21.95 -24.17
C LEU A 13 -4.57 -22.75 -25.23
N GLY A 14 -4.81 -24.04 -25.01
CA GLY A 14 -5.59 -24.90 -25.91
C GLY A 14 -4.78 -25.47 -27.08
N ASN A 15 -3.47 -25.22 -27.13
CA ASN A 15 -2.54 -25.77 -28.12
C ASN A 15 -1.75 -26.97 -27.59
N GLY A 16 -2.07 -27.45 -26.37
CA GLY A 16 -1.42 -28.59 -25.72
C GLY A 16 -0.03 -28.28 -25.16
N LYS A 17 0.39 -27.01 -25.16
CA LYS A 17 1.63 -26.53 -24.53
C LYS A 17 1.32 -25.54 -23.43
N ARG A 18 2.13 -25.59 -22.37
CA ARG A 18 2.08 -24.57 -21.31
C ARG A 18 2.98 -23.41 -21.69
N GLU A 19 2.42 -22.21 -21.71
CA GLU A 19 3.13 -20.99 -22.07
C GLU A 19 3.15 -20.03 -20.88
N GLY A 20 4.35 -19.54 -20.53
CA GLY A 20 4.52 -18.50 -19.51
C GLY A 20 3.93 -17.19 -20.02
N LEU A 21 2.94 -16.65 -19.31
CA LEU A 21 2.19 -15.46 -19.72
C LEU A 21 2.79 -14.16 -19.19
N ILE A 22 3.58 -14.24 -18.12
CA ILE A 22 4.28 -13.11 -17.52
C ILE A 22 5.74 -13.47 -17.22
N THR A 23 6.58 -12.45 -17.06
CA THR A 23 7.95 -12.58 -16.55
C THR A 23 7.97 -12.90 -15.06
N TYR A 24 9.16 -13.22 -14.53
CA TYR A 24 9.35 -13.60 -13.13
C TYR A 24 8.84 -12.52 -12.16
N MET A 25 7.95 -12.90 -11.24
CA MET A 25 7.18 -12.01 -10.39
C MET A 25 7.91 -11.47 -9.16
N ARG A 26 9.14 -11.92 -8.89
CA ARG A 26 9.96 -11.46 -7.74
C ARG A 26 11.12 -10.64 -8.27
N THR A 27 10.82 -9.39 -8.60
CA THR A 27 11.74 -8.45 -9.21
C THR A 27 11.52 -7.07 -8.60
N ASP A 28 12.61 -6.33 -8.41
CA ASP A 28 12.64 -4.91 -8.07
C ASP A 28 12.93 -4.04 -9.31
N SER A 29 13.12 -4.68 -10.47
CA SER A 29 13.39 -4.02 -11.74
C SER A 29 12.09 -3.50 -12.37
N ILE A 30 12.19 -2.34 -13.01
CA ILE A 30 11.14 -1.78 -13.89
C ILE A 30 11.59 -1.78 -15.36
N ARG A 31 12.68 -2.47 -15.68
CA ARG A 31 13.28 -2.52 -17.02
C ARG A 31 12.47 -3.43 -17.93
N LEU A 32 12.27 -3.01 -19.17
CA LEU A 32 11.74 -3.86 -20.26
C LEU A 32 12.88 -4.17 -21.23
N SER A 33 12.96 -5.39 -21.76
CA SER A 33 13.94 -5.71 -22.80
C SER A 33 13.67 -4.96 -24.11
N PRO A 34 14.71 -4.57 -24.87
CA PRO A 34 14.53 -3.89 -26.16
C PRO A 34 13.67 -4.69 -27.15
N ASP A 35 13.87 -6.02 -27.23
CA ASP A 35 13.05 -6.92 -28.07
C ASP A 35 11.56 -6.84 -27.73
N PHE A 36 11.23 -6.89 -26.43
CA PHE A 36 9.84 -6.80 -26.00
C PHE A 36 9.24 -5.42 -26.33
N VAL A 37 10.01 -4.34 -26.13
CA VAL A 37 9.57 -2.97 -26.44
C VAL A 37 9.27 -2.82 -27.93
N GLU A 38 10.10 -3.39 -28.81
CA GLU A 38 9.88 -3.37 -30.26
C GLU A 38 8.59 -4.10 -30.64
N ARG A 39 8.41 -5.35 -30.17
CA ARG A 39 7.19 -6.13 -30.43
C ARG A 39 5.92 -5.46 -29.89
N ALA A 40 5.99 -4.89 -28.69
CA ALA A 40 4.87 -4.19 -28.10
C ALA A 40 4.54 -2.89 -28.85
N ASN A 41 5.53 -2.16 -29.34
CA ASN A 41 5.31 -1.00 -30.20
C ASN A 41 4.65 -1.39 -31.54
N SER A 42 5.05 -2.51 -32.15
CA SER A 42 4.37 -3.03 -33.34
C SER A 42 2.89 -3.29 -33.09
N TRP A 43 2.56 -3.93 -31.96
CA TRP A 43 1.17 -4.16 -31.56
C TRP A 43 0.42 -2.83 -31.31
N ILE A 44 1.03 -1.87 -30.58
CA ILE A 44 0.45 -0.54 -30.34
C ILE A 44 0.15 0.19 -31.64
N ILE A 45 1.06 0.16 -32.62
CA ILE A 45 0.86 0.78 -33.93
C ILE A 45 -0.32 0.12 -34.66
N SER A 46 -0.40 -1.22 -34.63
CA SER A 46 -1.50 -1.93 -35.29
C SER A 46 -2.87 -1.65 -34.67
N GLU A 47 -2.93 -1.46 -33.34
CA GLU A 47 -4.19 -1.30 -32.61
C GLU A 47 -4.63 0.16 -32.49
N PHE A 48 -3.70 1.07 -32.16
CA PHE A 48 -4.01 2.47 -31.83
C PHE A 48 -3.44 3.48 -32.84
N GLY A 49 -2.62 3.03 -33.79
CA GLY A 49 -1.98 3.88 -34.79
C GLY A 49 -0.68 4.54 -34.33
N GLU A 50 0.04 5.15 -35.28
CA GLU A 50 1.38 5.71 -35.07
C GLU A 50 1.44 6.84 -34.02
N THR A 51 0.33 7.54 -33.77
CA THR A 51 0.27 8.61 -32.77
C THR A 51 0.39 8.10 -31.34
N PHE A 52 0.06 6.83 -31.09
CA PHE A 52 0.23 6.16 -29.81
C PHE A 52 1.56 5.42 -29.69
N ALA A 53 2.26 5.23 -30.81
CA ALA A 53 3.61 4.69 -30.79
C ALA A 53 4.56 5.68 -30.13
N ASN A 54 5.27 5.22 -29.11
CA ASN A 54 6.14 6.09 -28.34
C ASN A 54 7.36 6.47 -29.18
N LYS A 55 7.37 7.68 -29.76
CA LYS A 55 8.57 8.26 -30.37
C LYS A 55 9.60 8.73 -29.32
N LEU A 56 9.22 8.74 -28.04
CA LEU A 56 10.13 9.11 -26.98
C LEU A 56 10.98 7.90 -26.62
N GLU A 57 12.27 7.99 -26.91
CA GLU A 57 13.33 7.39 -26.12
C GLU A 57 13.12 7.78 -24.65
N ARG A 58 12.20 7.10 -23.94
CA ARG A 58 12.19 7.12 -22.49
C ARG A 58 13.49 6.44 -22.09
N LYS A 59 14.57 7.22 -22.01
CA LYS A 59 15.76 6.87 -21.24
C LYS A 59 15.24 6.47 -19.88
N VAL A 60 15.10 5.17 -19.67
CA VAL A 60 14.73 4.57 -18.39
C VAL A 60 15.61 5.29 -17.39
N LYS A 61 15.01 6.10 -16.50
CA LYS A 61 15.77 6.76 -15.44
C LYS A 61 16.48 5.62 -14.72
N LYS A 62 17.80 5.52 -14.91
CA LYS A 62 18.62 4.55 -14.19
C LYS A 62 18.34 4.82 -12.72
N SER A 63 17.67 3.86 -12.07
CA SER A 63 17.58 3.84 -10.63
C SER A 63 19.02 3.96 -10.11
N SER A 64 19.26 4.85 -9.15
CA SER A 64 20.58 5.02 -8.52
C SER A 64 21.01 3.79 -7.71
N LYS A 65 20.11 2.83 -7.50
CA LYS A 65 20.49 1.49 -7.06
C LYS A 65 20.96 0.72 -8.30
N LYS A 66 22.21 0.25 -8.28
CA LYS A 66 22.72 -0.80 -9.20
C LYS A 66 21.84 -2.05 -9.01
N ILE A 67 20.72 -2.10 -9.72
CA ILE A 67 19.89 -3.29 -9.88
C ILE A 67 20.72 -4.26 -10.71
N GLN A 68 20.71 -5.55 -10.37
CA GLN A 68 21.34 -6.58 -11.20
C GLN A 68 20.74 -6.51 -12.62
N ASP A 69 21.61 -6.35 -13.62
CA ASP A 69 21.25 -6.10 -15.03
C ASP A 69 20.48 -7.29 -15.69
N ALA A 70 20.32 -8.40 -14.97
CA ALA A 70 19.64 -9.61 -15.43
C ALA A 70 18.12 -9.62 -15.19
N HIS A 71 17.57 -8.75 -14.33
CA HIS A 71 16.14 -8.78 -13.99
C HIS A 71 15.31 -7.79 -14.81
N GLU A 72 14.17 -8.28 -15.31
CA GLU A 72 13.15 -7.47 -15.99
C GLU A 72 11.98 -7.15 -15.06
N ALA A 73 11.18 -6.15 -15.45
CA ALA A 73 9.90 -5.86 -14.83
C ALA A 73 8.95 -7.05 -14.90
N ILE A 74 7.94 -7.06 -14.02
CA ILE A 74 6.77 -7.94 -14.17
C ILE A 74 5.95 -7.40 -15.35
N ARG A 75 5.96 -8.12 -16.46
CA ARG A 75 5.30 -7.76 -17.71
C ARG A 75 4.72 -9.00 -18.37
N ILE A 76 3.84 -8.79 -19.34
CA ILE A 76 3.41 -9.86 -20.25
C ILE A 76 4.57 -10.34 -21.13
N THR A 77 4.52 -11.60 -21.55
CA THR A 77 5.52 -12.22 -22.43
C THR A 77 5.24 -11.96 -23.91
N ASP A 78 3.97 -11.91 -24.28
CA ASP A 78 3.47 -11.63 -25.63
C ASP A 78 2.47 -10.47 -25.62
N PRO A 79 2.75 -9.34 -26.31
CA PRO A 79 1.80 -8.22 -26.42
C PRO A 79 0.56 -8.54 -27.27
N PHE A 80 0.62 -9.55 -28.15
CA PHE A 80 -0.50 -9.91 -29.04
C PHE A 80 -1.56 -10.77 -28.32
N LEU A 81 -1.22 -11.42 -27.21
CA LEU A 81 -2.18 -12.04 -26.30
C LEU A 81 -2.86 -10.93 -25.47
N THR A 82 -3.94 -10.35 -25.99
CA THR A 82 -4.69 -9.31 -25.29
C THR A 82 -5.38 -9.81 -24.03
N SER A 83 -5.77 -8.88 -23.15
CA SER A 83 -6.50 -9.22 -21.93
C SER A 83 -7.85 -9.90 -22.22
N GLU A 84 -8.47 -9.55 -23.34
CA GLU A 84 -9.73 -10.10 -23.85
C GLU A 84 -9.55 -11.53 -24.36
N SER A 85 -8.50 -11.81 -25.14
CA SER A 85 -8.28 -13.15 -25.67
C SER A 85 -7.80 -14.12 -24.57
N ALA A 86 -6.98 -13.65 -23.63
CA ALA A 86 -6.51 -14.44 -22.50
C ALA A 86 -7.65 -14.94 -21.59
N LYS A 87 -8.77 -14.19 -21.47
CA LYS A 87 -9.95 -14.59 -20.69
C LYS A 87 -10.56 -15.92 -21.13
N ASN A 88 -10.36 -16.32 -22.39
CA ASN A 88 -10.88 -17.58 -22.91
C ASN A 88 -10.13 -18.82 -22.37
N PHE A 89 -8.92 -18.62 -21.85
CA PHE A 89 -8.03 -19.70 -21.39
C PHE A 89 -7.76 -19.66 -19.89
N LEU A 90 -8.08 -18.54 -19.23
CA LEU A 90 -7.74 -18.28 -17.84
C LEU A 90 -8.96 -18.36 -16.92
N GLY A 91 -8.73 -18.85 -15.70
CA GLY A 91 -9.68 -18.70 -14.61
C GLY A 91 -9.91 -17.22 -14.26
N LYS A 92 -11.01 -16.91 -13.57
CA LYS A 92 -11.42 -15.53 -13.27
C LYS A 92 -10.33 -14.72 -12.55
N GLU A 93 -9.63 -15.34 -11.60
CA GLU A 93 -8.58 -14.68 -10.82
C GLU A 93 -7.30 -14.48 -11.63
N GLU A 94 -6.89 -15.50 -12.39
CA GLU A 94 -5.75 -15.45 -13.31
C GLU A 94 -5.97 -14.37 -14.39
N ALA A 95 -7.15 -14.34 -15.01
CA ALA A 95 -7.53 -13.35 -16.02
C ALA A 95 -7.51 -11.93 -15.46
N SER A 96 -8.01 -11.73 -14.23
CA SER A 96 -8.01 -10.41 -13.58
C SER A 96 -6.60 -9.91 -13.30
N LEU A 97 -5.71 -10.78 -12.82
CA LEU A 97 -4.31 -10.41 -12.58
C LEU A 97 -3.55 -10.19 -13.90
N TYR A 98 -3.79 -11.03 -14.89
CA TYR A 98 -3.20 -10.88 -16.22
C TYR A 98 -3.62 -9.56 -16.86
N GLU A 99 -4.92 -9.21 -16.85
CA GLU A 99 -5.43 -7.94 -17.35
C GLU A 99 -4.75 -6.74 -16.67
N LEU A 100 -4.55 -6.79 -15.35
CA LEU A 100 -3.84 -5.75 -14.61
C LEU A 100 -2.39 -5.59 -15.09
N ILE A 101 -1.66 -6.71 -15.24
CA ILE A 101 -0.27 -6.71 -15.70
C ILE A 101 -0.19 -6.24 -17.16
N TRP A 102 -1.10 -6.72 -18.02
CA TRP A 102 -1.19 -6.36 -19.43
C TRP A 102 -1.43 -4.85 -19.58
N LYS A 103 -2.46 -4.30 -18.93
CA LYS A 103 -2.79 -2.87 -18.97
C LYS A 103 -1.62 -2.03 -18.46
N ARG A 104 -1.00 -2.43 -17.34
CA ARG A 104 0.16 -1.71 -16.79
C ARG A 104 1.36 -1.73 -17.74
N THR A 105 1.62 -2.87 -18.38
CA THR A 105 2.74 -3.03 -19.32
C THR A 105 2.54 -2.16 -20.56
N ILE A 106 1.39 -2.24 -21.22
CA ILE A 106 1.12 -1.47 -22.43
C ILE A 106 1.00 0.03 -22.09
N SER A 107 0.29 0.42 -21.03
CA SER A 107 0.22 1.83 -20.60
C SER A 107 1.60 2.44 -20.30
N TYR A 108 2.58 1.65 -19.84
CA TYR A 108 3.95 2.14 -19.63
C TYR A 108 4.63 2.52 -20.96
N LEU A 109 4.27 1.87 -22.06
CA LEU A 109 4.79 2.16 -23.39
C LEU A 109 4.01 3.26 -24.11
N LEU A 110 2.78 3.57 -23.71
CA LEU A 110 1.98 4.63 -24.34
C LEU A 110 2.45 6.07 -23.93
N PRO A 111 2.21 7.07 -24.80
CA PRO A 111 2.46 8.48 -24.50
C PRO A 111 1.61 9.01 -23.33
N PRO A 112 2.01 10.13 -22.70
CA PRO A 112 1.18 10.79 -21.68
C PRO A 112 -0.17 11.26 -22.26
N GLU A 113 -1.16 11.41 -21.38
CA GLU A 113 -2.40 12.13 -21.72
C GLU A 113 -2.08 13.63 -21.93
N GLU A 114 -2.63 14.22 -22.98
CA GLU A 114 -2.66 15.67 -23.18
C GLU A 114 -4.06 16.20 -22.87
N PHE A 115 -4.15 17.28 -22.11
CA PHE A 115 -5.42 17.84 -21.68
C PHE A 115 -5.33 19.34 -21.45
N LEU A 116 -6.47 20.01 -21.59
CA LEU A 116 -6.67 21.38 -21.17
C LEU A 116 -7.19 21.39 -19.73
N LYS A 117 -6.49 22.10 -18.85
CA LYS A 117 -6.92 22.39 -17.48
C LYS A 117 -7.52 23.79 -17.46
N THR A 118 -8.73 23.93 -16.91
CA THR A 118 -9.37 25.24 -16.74
C THR A 118 -9.75 25.43 -15.28
N GLU A 119 -9.28 26.53 -14.69
CA GLU A 119 -9.56 26.93 -13.32
C GLU A 119 -10.50 28.14 -13.37
N TYR A 120 -11.66 27.99 -12.74
CA TYR A 120 -12.67 29.04 -12.64
C TYR A 120 -12.65 29.65 -11.24
N SER A 121 -12.70 30.98 -11.19
CA SER A 121 -13.01 31.75 -9.99
C SER A 121 -14.37 32.41 -10.22
N ILE A 122 -15.37 31.96 -9.47
CA ILE A 122 -16.77 32.30 -9.68
C ILE A 122 -17.21 33.16 -8.49
N PHE A 123 -17.51 34.42 -8.74
CA PHE A 123 -18.09 35.31 -7.75
C PHE A 123 -19.61 35.30 -7.88
N VAL A 124 -20.31 34.81 -6.86
CA VAL A 124 -21.78 34.76 -6.85
C VAL A 124 -22.31 34.92 -5.43
N ALA A 125 -23.37 35.72 -5.28
CA ALA A 125 -24.00 36.00 -3.98
C ALA A 125 -23.02 36.50 -2.88
N GLY A 126 -21.97 37.24 -3.25
CA GLY A 126 -20.99 37.80 -2.32
C GLY A 126 -19.83 36.87 -1.97
N GLU A 127 -19.80 35.64 -2.49
CA GLU A 127 -18.80 34.62 -2.16
C GLU A 127 -18.01 34.18 -3.40
N TYR A 128 -16.79 33.65 -3.18
CA TYR A 128 -15.95 33.07 -4.23
C TYR A 128 -16.00 31.53 -4.20
N PHE A 129 -16.34 30.94 -5.34
CA PHE A 129 -16.27 29.50 -5.57
C PHE A 129 -15.13 29.19 -6.54
N GLN A 130 -14.44 28.07 -6.29
CA GLN A 130 -13.39 27.56 -7.16
C GLN A 130 -13.85 26.26 -7.82
N LEU A 131 -13.64 26.15 -9.12
CA LEU A 131 -13.89 24.94 -9.89
C LEU A 131 -12.69 24.65 -10.78
N GLU A 132 -12.20 23.42 -10.73
CA GLU A 132 -11.16 22.93 -11.62
C GLU A 132 -11.78 21.88 -12.57
N THR A 133 -11.56 22.07 -13.87
CA THR A 133 -12.07 21.18 -14.91
C THR A 133 -10.96 20.74 -15.83
N LYS A 134 -11.15 19.58 -16.47
CA LYS A 134 -10.15 18.93 -17.31
C LYS A 134 -10.81 18.41 -18.58
N LYS A 135 -10.34 18.89 -19.73
CA LYS A 135 -10.76 18.40 -21.06
C LYS A 135 -9.60 17.64 -21.70
N THR A 136 -9.75 16.33 -21.86
CA THR A 136 -8.77 15.50 -22.57
C THR A 136 -8.73 15.90 -24.06
N LEU A 137 -7.54 16.22 -24.56
CA LEU A 137 -7.24 16.49 -25.97
C LEU A 137 -6.70 15.23 -26.66
N PHE A 138 -5.87 14.48 -25.94
CA PHE A 138 -5.32 13.20 -26.37
C PHE A 138 -5.24 12.25 -25.16
N PRO A 139 -5.82 11.05 -25.21
CA PRO A 139 -5.92 10.18 -24.03
C PRO A 139 -4.58 9.56 -23.62
N GLY A 140 -3.64 9.36 -24.55
CA GLY A 140 -2.38 8.68 -24.29
C GLY A 140 -2.58 7.33 -23.58
N TYR A 141 -1.78 7.03 -22.56
CA TYR A 141 -1.86 5.78 -21.79
C TYR A 141 -3.22 5.51 -21.14
N LYS A 142 -4.09 6.52 -21.00
CA LYS A 142 -5.43 6.34 -20.46
C LYS A 142 -6.39 5.67 -21.43
N ILE A 143 -6.07 5.51 -22.71
CA ILE A 143 -6.94 4.81 -23.67
C ILE A 143 -7.33 3.39 -23.22
N LEU A 144 -6.46 2.73 -22.42
CA LEU A 144 -6.71 1.41 -21.86
C LEU A 144 -7.58 1.40 -20.59
N ASN A 145 -7.92 2.57 -20.09
CA ASN A 145 -8.75 2.77 -18.91
C ASN A 145 -9.98 3.61 -19.30
N GLU A 146 -11.06 3.48 -18.55
CA GLU A 146 -12.23 4.33 -18.80
C GLU A 146 -11.84 5.81 -18.57
N ALA A 147 -12.13 6.66 -19.57
CA ALA A 147 -11.94 8.08 -19.44
C ALA A 147 -13.05 8.67 -18.56
N ASP A 148 -12.68 9.51 -17.59
CA ASP A 148 -13.63 10.29 -16.82
C ASP A 148 -14.44 11.20 -17.76
N LYS A 149 -15.70 10.87 -17.98
CA LYS A 149 -16.66 11.72 -18.71
C LYS A 149 -17.18 12.82 -17.79
N LYS A 150 -16.29 13.66 -17.25
CA LYS A 150 -16.72 14.88 -16.56
C LYS A 150 -17.17 15.88 -17.61
N VAL A 151 -18.40 16.37 -17.46
CA VAL A 151 -18.91 17.46 -18.28
C VAL A 151 -18.16 18.72 -17.89
N ASN A 152 -17.44 19.30 -18.84
CA ASN A 152 -16.78 20.59 -18.63
C ASN A 152 -17.80 21.69 -18.99
N PRO A 153 -18.03 22.66 -18.09
CA PRO A 153 -18.82 23.83 -18.42
C PRO A 153 -18.13 24.61 -19.55
N ASN A 154 -18.94 25.22 -20.41
CA ASN A 154 -18.46 26.08 -21.49
C ASN A 154 -18.71 27.55 -21.11
N TRP A 155 -18.14 27.98 -19.98
CA TRP A 155 -18.31 29.33 -19.47
C TRP A 155 -17.20 30.25 -19.94
N GLU A 156 -17.56 31.49 -20.25
CA GLU A 156 -16.61 32.54 -20.60
C GLU A 156 -16.38 33.54 -19.45
N LYS A 157 -15.22 34.21 -19.47
CA LYS A 157 -14.91 35.23 -18.46
C LYS A 157 -15.89 36.40 -18.58
N GLY A 158 -16.62 36.66 -17.50
CA GLY A 158 -17.63 37.73 -17.44
C GLY A 158 -19.05 37.25 -17.72
N GLU A 159 -19.26 35.97 -18.02
CA GLU A 159 -20.58 35.38 -18.16
C GLU A 159 -21.36 35.44 -16.83
N LEU A 160 -22.65 35.79 -16.92
CA LEU A 160 -23.53 35.86 -15.76
C LEU A 160 -24.08 34.47 -15.44
N LEU A 161 -23.71 33.95 -14.28
CA LEU A 161 -24.17 32.65 -13.78
C LEU A 161 -25.32 32.81 -12.78
N THR A 162 -26.32 31.93 -12.88
CA THR A 162 -27.42 31.86 -11.91
C THR A 162 -27.13 30.79 -10.87
N LEU A 163 -27.04 31.18 -9.60
CA LEU A 163 -26.91 30.23 -8.50
C LEU A 163 -28.19 29.41 -8.35
N GLN A 164 -28.13 28.11 -8.63
CA GLN A 164 -29.27 27.20 -8.43
C GLN A 164 -29.37 26.72 -6.99
N LYS A 165 -28.23 26.34 -6.39
CA LYS A 165 -28.15 25.78 -5.03
C LYS A 165 -26.76 26.03 -4.46
N ALA A 166 -26.70 26.39 -3.18
CA ALA A 166 -25.48 26.42 -2.39
C ALA A 166 -25.70 25.58 -1.12
N GLU A 167 -24.73 24.73 -0.78
CA GLU A 167 -24.75 23.91 0.43
C GLU A 167 -23.48 24.18 1.23
N CYS A 168 -23.63 24.34 2.54
CA CYS A 168 -22.51 24.42 3.46
C CYS A 168 -22.32 23.04 4.10
N GLU A 169 -21.23 22.36 3.75
CA GLU A 169 -20.84 21.10 4.39
C GLU A 169 -19.83 21.36 5.50
N LYS A 170 -20.25 21.12 6.75
CA LYS A 170 -19.30 21.07 7.87
C LYS A 170 -18.52 19.75 7.80
N LYS A 171 -17.20 19.84 7.62
CA LYS A 171 -16.28 18.68 7.63
C LYS A 171 -15.47 18.62 8.92
N GLN A 172 -15.02 17.42 9.26
CA GLN A 172 -14.12 17.19 10.38
C GLN A 172 -12.84 16.53 9.86
N THR A 173 -11.71 16.81 10.51
CA THR A 173 -10.46 16.14 10.19
C THR A 173 -10.55 14.67 10.57
N GLU A 174 -10.15 13.80 9.65
CA GLU A 174 -10.05 12.37 9.90
C GLU A 174 -8.60 12.00 10.28
N PRO A 175 -8.40 10.99 11.13
CA PRO A 175 -7.07 10.48 11.41
C PRO A 175 -6.47 9.80 10.17
N SER A 176 -5.15 9.63 10.15
CA SER A 176 -4.47 8.89 9.08
C SER A 176 -5.07 7.49 8.89
N PRO A 177 -5.25 7.04 7.63
CA PRO A 177 -5.83 5.75 7.36
C PRO A 177 -4.91 4.62 7.87
N ARG A 178 -5.53 3.52 8.29
CA ARG A 178 -4.79 2.30 8.62
C ARG A 178 -4.15 1.69 7.39
N TYR A 179 -3.11 0.87 7.63
CA TYR A 179 -2.47 0.13 6.56
C TYR A 179 -3.35 -1.02 6.08
N SER A 180 -3.63 -1.07 4.79
CA SER A 180 -3.92 -2.30 4.05
C SER A 180 -2.62 -3.01 3.67
N GLU A 181 -2.71 -4.26 3.19
CA GLU A 181 -1.53 -4.99 2.68
C GLU A 181 -0.75 -4.19 1.63
N GLY A 182 -1.42 -3.63 0.62
CA GLY A 182 -0.76 -2.83 -0.41
C GLY A 182 -0.06 -1.58 0.15
N THR A 183 -0.70 -0.87 1.07
CA THR A 183 -0.07 0.32 1.69
C THR A 183 1.05 -0.02 2.67
N LEU A 184 1.00 -1.20 3.31
CA LEU A 184 2.07 -1.70 4.15
C LEU A 184 3.29 -2.05 3.31
N VAL A 185 3.09 -2.77 2.20
CA VAL A 185 4.16 -3.08 1.24
C VAL A 185 4.80 -1.80 0.70
N ALA A 186 3.99 -0.81 0.31
CA ALA A 186 4.49 0.48 -0.16
C ALA A 186 5.29 1.25 0.91
N LYS A 187 4.91 1.13 2.19
CA LYS A 187 5.68 1.72 3.31
C LYS A 187 6.99 0.96 3.52
N LEU A 188 6.97 -0.37 3.55
CA LEU A 188 8.16 -1.21 3.70
C LEU A 188 9.19 -0.94 2.59
N GLU A 189 8.74 -0.91 1.33
CA GLU A 189 9.58 -0.59 0.16
C GLU A 189 10.21 0.80 0.27
N ARG A 190 9.42 1.81 0.66
CA ARG A 190 9.91 3.20 0.83
C ARG A 190 10.98 3.31 1.91
N GLU A 191 10.82 2.59 3.01
CA GLU A 191 11.81 2.56 4.09
C GLU A 191 12.99 1.62 3.80
N GLY A 192 12.99 0.91 2.66
CA GLY A 192 14.05 -0.05 2.31
C GLY A 192 14.03 -1.33 3.14
N ILE A 193 12.88 -1.65 3.76
CA ILE A 193 12.70 -2.82 4.61
C ILE A 193 12.04 -3.93 3.79
N GLY A 194 12.67 -5.11 3.78
CA GLY A 194 12.20 -6.26 3.01
C GLY A 194 12.54 -6.18 1.52
N ARG A 195 12.22 -7.27 0.83
CA ARG A 195 12.43 -7.51 -0.60
C ARG A 195 11.17 -8.10 -1.25
N PRO A 196 11.05 -8.12 -2.60
CA PRO A 196 9.93 -8.74 -3.30
C PRO A 196 9.58 -10.17 -2.86
N SER A 197 10.57 -10.93 -2.36
CA SER A 197 10.41 -12.28 -1.81
C SER A 197 9.80 -12.34 -0.40
N THR A 198 9.78 -11.22 0.33
CA THR A 198 9.44 -11.18 1.77
C THR A 198 8.13 -10.45 2.08
N TYR A 199 7.68 -9.55 1.20
CA TYR A 199 6.55 -8.66 1.49
C TYR A 199 5.26 -9.39 1.89
N SER A 200 4.83 -10.39 1.11
CA SER A 200 3.65 -11.20 1.44
C SER A 200 3.86 -12.06 2.69
N THR A 201 5.08 -12.57 2.88
CA THR A 201 5.41 -13.40 4.05
C THR A 201 5.33 -12.61 5.35
N VAL A 202 5.73 -11.33 5.33
CA VAL A 202 5.68 -10.45 6.51
C VAL A 202 4.24 -10.25 6.98
N SER A 203 3.32 -9.86 6.09
CA SER A 203 1.90 -9.67 6.44
C SER A 203 1.29 -10.97 6.97
N GLU A 204 1.53 -12.09 6.30
CA GLU A 204 1.06 -13.42 6.71
C GLU A 204 1.57 -13.81 8.11
N ILE A 205 2.85 -13.59 8.41
CA ILE A 205 3.43 -13.91 9.73
C ILE A 205 2.82 -13.06 10.83
N LEU A 206 2.64 -11.74 10.60
CA LEU A 206 2.07 -10.83 11.59
C LEU A 206 0.64 -11.25 11.97
N VAL A 207 -0.17 -11.66 10.98
CA VAL A 207 -1.52 -12.19 11.19
C VAL A 207 -1.48 -13.56 11.87
N LYS A 208 -0.69 -14.51 11.36
CA LYS A 208 -0.57 -15.88 11.90
C LYS A 208 -0.14 -15.90 13.36
N ARG A 209 0.79 -15.01 13.74
CA ARG A 209 1.28 -14.87 15.13
C ARG A 209 0.37 -14.02 16.02
N LYS A 210 -0.75 -13.52 15.50
CA LYS A 210 -1.73 -12.69 16.23
C LYS A 210 -1.11 -11.41 16.80
N TYR A 211 -0.19 -10.81 16.06
CA TYR A 211 0.30 -9.46 16.34
C TYR A 211 -0.62 -8.40 15.77
N VAL A 212 -1.23 -8.71 14.63
CA VAL A 212 -2.29 -7.91 14.03
C VAL A 212 -3.47 -8.79 13.66
N GLU A 213 -4.63 -8.19 13.49
CA GLU A 213 -5.78 -8.78 12.81
C GLU A 213 -6.11 -7.97 11.56
N GLN A 214 -6.75 -8.59 10.57
CA GLN A 214 -7.17 -7.91 9.36
C GLN A 214 -8.70 -7.81 9.35
N GLU A 215 -9.21 -6.58 9.38
CA GLU A 215 -10.65 -6.29 9.30
C GLU A 215 -10.91 -5.38 8.10
N LYS A 216 -11.84 -5.76 7.22
CA LYS A 216 -12.20 -5.00 6.01
C LYS A 216 -10.98 -4.53 5.20
N LYS A 217 -9.98 -5.41 5.04
CA LYS A 217 -8.69 -5.21 4.35
C LYS A 217 -7.63 -4.41 5.12
N PHE A 218 -7.94 -3.82 6.27
CA PHE A 218 -7.00 -3.02 7.06
C PHE A 218 -6.46 -3.80 8.26
N PHE A 219 -5.19 -3.55 8.61
CA PHE A 219 -4.56 -4.15 9.78
C PHE A 219 -4.83 -3.36 11.05
N TYR A 220 -5.16 -4.10 12.12
CA TYR A 220 -5.36 -3.59 13.46
C TYR A 220 -4.35 -4.25 14.40
N PRO A 221 -3.59 -3.49 15.19
CA PRO A 221 -2.68 -4.07 16.15
C PRO A 221 -3.47 -4.77 17.26
N LEU A 222 -3.09 -6.02 17.56
CA LEU A 222 -3.64 -6.75 18.69
C LEU A 222 -2.84 -6.44 19.97
N PRO A 223 -3.42 -6.61 21.17
CA PRO A 223 -2.73 -6.33 22.43
C PRO A 223 -1.40 -7.08 22.60
N LEU A 224 -1.28 -8.28 22.01
CA LEU A 224 -0.03 -9.04 21.98
C LEU A 224 1.02 -8.32 21.12
N GLY A 225 0.65 -7.88 19.92
CA GLY A 225 1.55 -7.16 19.02
C GLY A 225 2.03 -5.84 19.62
N GLU A 226 1.12 -5.07 20.22
CA GLU A 226 1.49 -3.83 20.91
C GLU A 226 2.47 -4.08 22.06
N LYS A 227 2.23 -5.13 22.87
CA LYS A 227 3.11 -5.49 23.99
C LYS A 227 4.50 -5.90 23.51
N VAL A 228 4.57 -6.73 22.46
CA VAL A 228 5.83 -7.20 21.89
C VAL A 228 6.59 -6.03 21.25
N ASN A 229 5.91 -5.17 20.49
CA ASN A 229 6.52 -3.99 19.90
C ASN A 229 7.09 -3.06 20.99
N PHE A 230 6.31 -2.77 22.04
CA PHE A 230 6.79 -1.96 23.16
C PHE A 230 8.01 -2.59 23.83
N PHE A 231 7.99 -3.91 24.06
CA PHE A 231 9.14 -4.63 24.63
C PHE A 231 10.40 -4.49 23.77
N LEU A 232 10.28 -4.70 22.46
CA LEU A 232 11.41 -4.63 21.53
C LEU A 232 11.95 -3.20 21.41
N GLN A 233 11.07 -2.19 21.34
CA GLN A 233 11.49 -0.79 21.25
C GLN A 233 12.16 -0.29 22.53
N SER A 234 11.65 -0.67 23.71
CA SER A 234 12.23 -0.25 24.99
C SER A 234 13.52 -1.01 25.33
N GLY A 235 13.61 -2.30 25.02
CA GLY A 235 14.75 -3.14 25.41
C GLY A 235 15.85 -3.29 24.36
N PHE A 236 15.52 -3.10 23.09
CA PHE A 236 16.40 -3.37 21.95
C PHE A 236 16.29 -2.25 20.89
N GLY A 237 16.02 -1.04 21.36
CA GLY A 237 15.58 0.07 20.52
C GLY A 237 16.47 0.34 19.33
N ASP A 238 17.79 0.15 19.40
CA ASP A 238 18.69 0.35 18.25
C ASP A 238 18.58 -0.77 17.17
N LEU A 239 18.28 -2.01 17.57
CA LEU A 239 18.24 -3.18 16.68
C LEU A 239 16.89 -3.36 15.95
N PHE A 240 15.83 -2.72 16.44
CA PHE A 240 14.48 -2.87 15.89
C PHE A 240 13.89 -1.55 15.37
N ARG A 241 14.74 -0.58 14.98
CA ARG A 241 14.29 0.61 14.22
C ARG A 241 14.24 0.31 12.74
N GLU A 242 13.34 1.02 12.06
CA GLU A 242 13.20 0.99 10.59
C GLU A 242 14.56 1.15 9.90
N LYS A 243 15.36 2.14 10.33
CA LYS A 243 16.70 2.42 9.78
C LYS A 243 17.68 1.26 9.93
N PHE A 244 17.72 0.60 11.09
CA PHE A 244 18.62 -0.54 11.30
C PHE A 244 18.25 -1.71 10.39
N THR A 245 16.95 -2.00 10.26
CA THR A 245 16.48 -3.05 9.37
C THR A 245 16.83 -2.74 7.91
N ALA A 246 16.64 -1.50 7.47
CA ALA A 246 17.02 -1.06 6.13
C ALA A 246 18.54 -1.16 5.87
N GLU A 247 19.37 -0.83 6.86
CA GLU A 247 20.82 -0.99 6.78
C GLU A 247 21.24 -2.46 6.68
N LEU A 248 20.64 -3.35 7.48
CA LEU A 248 20.89 -4.79 7.40
C LEU A 248 20.53 -5.34 6.03
N GLU A 249 19.35 -4.98 5.54
CA GLU A 249 18.89 -5.31 4.19
C GLU A 249 19.86 -4.82 3.12
N SER A 250 20.35 -3.58 3.21
CA SER A 250 21.36 -3.07 2.27
C SER A 250 22.68 -3.82 2.36
N ASN A 251 23.09 -4.26 3.55
CA ASN A 251 24.31 -5.04 3.72
C ASN A 251 24.19 -6.43 3.08
N LEU A 252 23.00 -7.06 3.13
CA LEU A 252 22.75 -8.33 2.42
C LEU A 252 22.90 -8.16 0.90
N ASP A 253 22.37 -7.08 0.32
CA ASP A 253 22.56 -6.78 -1.12
C ASP A 253 24.05 -6.57 -1.47
N ARG A 254 24.82 -5.97 -0.56
CA ARG A 254 26.26 -5.75 -0.73
C ARG A 254 27.04 -7.06 -0.65
N ILE A 255 26.62 -7.99 0.22
CA ILE A 255 27.20 -9.34 0.29
C ILE A 255 26.94 -10.08 -1.02
N GLU A 256 25.71 -10.04 -1.54
CA GLU A 256 25.35 -10.66 -2.83
C GLU A 256 26.23 -10.14 -3.99
N LYS A 257 26.62 -8.86 -3.93
CA LYS A 257 27.51 -8.20 -4.90
C LYS A 257 29.00 -8.40 -4.63
N ASN A 258 29.37 -9.18 -3.62
CA ASN A 258 30.74 -9.34 -3.14
C ASN A 258 31.44 -8.00 -2.76
N GLU A 259 30.67 -7.00 -2.30
CA GLU A 259 31.18 -5.69 -1.87
C GLU A 259 31.57 -5.64 -0.38
N ILE A 260 31.08 -6.58 0.43
CA ILE A 260 31.39 -6.70 1.86
C ILE A 260 31.40 -8.16 2.31
N ASP A 261 32.27 -8.49 3.26
CA ASP A 261 32.34 -9.84 3.85
C ASP A 261 31.18 -10.05 4.84
N SER A 262 30.46 -11.16 4.64
CA SER A 262 29.39 -11.62 5.53
C SER A 262 29.81 -11.76 7.00
N LEU A 263 31.04 -12.21 7.27
CA LEU A 263 31.56 -12.40 8.63
C LEU A 263 31.70 -11.07 9.37
N VAL A 264 32.04 -9.99 8.68
CA VAL A 264 32.13 -8.65 9.27
C VAL A 264 30.75 -8.20 9.76
N ILE A 265 29.72 -8.41 8.93
CA ILE A 265 28.34 -8.07 9.28
C ILE A 265 27.83 -8.93 10.44
N LEU A 266 28.06 -10.24 10.39
CA LEU A 266 27.63 -11.17 11.44
C LEU A 266 28.29 -10.87 12.78
N ASN A 267 29.61 -10.63 12.80
CA ASN A 267 30.34 -10.31 14.02
C ASN A 267 29.85 -9.00 14.64
N ARG A 268 29.61 -7.97 13.83
CA ARG A 268 29.04 -6.70 14.29
C ARG A 268 27.64 -6.91 14.90
N LEU A 269 26.74 -7.57 14.16
CA LEU A 269 25.37 -7.82 14.61
C LEU A 269 25.34 -8.64 15.90
N TRP A 270 26.20 -9.65 16.01
CA TRP A 270 26.32 -10.46 17.22
C TRP A 270 26.79 -9.64 18.42
N SER A 271 27.82 -8.80 18.24
CA SER A 271 28.32 -7.90 19.29
C SER A 271 27.24 -6.92 19.77
N ASP A 272 26.53 -6.29 18.83
CA ASP A 272 25.44 -5.35 19.12
C ASP A 272 24.30 -6.05 19.87
N LEU A 273 23.90 -7.25 19.42
CA LEU A 273 22.88 -8.07 20.06
C LEU A 273 23.27 -8.52 21.47
N GLN A 274 24.51 -8.99 21.67
CA GLN A 274 25.00 -9.39 22.99
C GLN A 274 24.95 -8.21 23.98
N THR A 275 25.39 -7.04 23.54
CA THR A 275 25.36 -5.81 24.35
C THR A 275 23.94 -5.44 24.75
N GLN A 276 23.00 -5.46 23.79
CA GLN A 276 21.60 -5.14 24.05
C GLN A 276 20.94 -6.20 24.96
N ILE A 277 21.25 -7.50 24.79
CA ILE A 277 20.76 -8.56 25.69
C ILE A 277 21.23 -8.34 27.13
N GLN A 278 22.50 -8.01 27.34
CA GLN A 278 23.03 -7.73 28.68
C GLN A 278 22.32 -6.54 29.32
N ASN A 279 22.12 -5.46 28.57
CA ASN A 279 21.40 -4.27 29.03
C ASN A 279 19.92 -4.57 29.30
N SER A 280 19.28 -5.40 28.47
CA SER A 280 17.85 -5.74 28.57
C SER A 280 17.48 -6.44 29.89
N LYS A 281 18.42 -7.16 30.52
CA LYS A 281 18.22 -7.82 31.82
C LYS A 281 17.89 -6.80 32.92
N PHE A 282 18.41 -5.58 32.82
CA PHE A 282 18.10 -4.47 33.73
C PHE A 282 16.78 -3.77 33.37
N VAL A 283 16.39 -3.78 32.08
CA VAL A 283 15.18 -3.12 31.57
C VAL A 283 13.90 -3.93 31.83
N ALA A 284 13.99 -5.23 32.09
CA ALA A 284 12.83 -6.10 32.28
C ALA A 284 11.91 -5.70 33.45
N SER A 285 12.46 -5.12 34.53
CA SER A 285 11.68 -4.59 35.66
C SER A 285 10.97 -3.28 35.30
N VAL A 286 11.67 -2.38 34.60
CA VAL A 286 11.17 -1.09 34.10
C VAL A 286 10.04 -1.31 33.08
N PHE A 287 10.24 -2.23 32.12
CA PHE A 287 9.26 -2.60 31.11
C PHE A 287 7.90 -3.01 31.71
N ARG A 288 7.90 -3.86 32.74
CA ARG A 288 6.65 -4.35 33.34
C ARG A 288 5.85 -3.21 33.97
N LYS A 289 6.53 -2.26 34.60
CA LYS A 289 5.92 -1.09 35.23
C LYS A 289 5.36 -0.13 34.18
N GLU A 290 6.19 0.26 33.20
CA GLU A 290 5.77 1.18 32.13
C GLU A 290 4.63 0.62 31.27
N TRP A 291 4.68 -0.66 30.93
CA TRP A 291 3.61 -1.30 30.16
C TRP A 291 2.29 -1.35 30.93
N ALA A 292 2.34 -1.55 32.26
CA ALA A 292 1.15 -1.52 33.11
C ALA A 292 0.51 -0.12 33.10
N GLU A 293 1.32 0.94 33.24
CA GLU A 293 0.85 2.33 33.20
C GLU A 293 0.22 2.69 31.84
N ILE A 294 0.86 2.32 30.73
CA ILE A 294 0.32 2.54 29.36
C ILE A 294 -1.02 1.83 29.19
N ARG A 295 -1.12 0.58 29.67
CA ARG A 295 -2.36 -0.21 29.58
C ARG A 295 -3.48 0.37 30.44
N GLU A 296 -3.16 0.92 31.61
CA GLU A 296 -4.14 1.59 32.47
C GLU A 296 -4.64 2.89 31.83
N LYS A 297 -3.75 3.71 31.26
CA LYS A 297 -4.15 4.92 30.51
C LYS A 297 -5.05 4.62 29.31
N LYS A 298 -4.81 3.51 28.58
CA LYS A 298 -5.70 3.05 27.50
C LYS A 298 -7.07 2.57 28.00
N LYS A 299 -7.15 2.03 29.22
CA LYS A 299 -8.45 1.66 29.82
C LYS A 299 -9.27 2.87 30.24
N THR A 300 -8.64 4.00 30.55
CA THR A 300 -9.33 5.25 30.88
C THR A 300 -9.66 6.08 29.64
N SER A 301 -9.05 5.78 28.49
CA SER A 301 -9.23 6.55 27.24
C SER A 301 -10.42 6.12 26.39
N TRP A 302 -11.28 5.20 26.83
CA TRP A 302 -12.49 4.80 26.09
C TRP A 302 -13.59 5.86 26.11
N GLY A 303 -13.30 7.06 26.62
CA GLY A 303 -14.24 8.16 26.76
C GLY A 303 -14.81 8.27 28.16
N ILE A 304 -15.38 9.44 28.43
CA ILE A 304 -16.15 9.70 29.65
C ILE A 304 -17.51 9.02 29.50
N CYS A 305 -18.04 8.47 30.60
CA CYS A 305 -19.36 7.87 30.65
C CYS A 305 -20.41 8.93 30.27
N PRO A 306 -21.24 8.69 29.24
CA PRO A 306 -22.22 9.67 28.79
C PRO A 306 -23.37 9.86 29.81
N LEU A 307 -23.57 8.87 30.69
CA LEU A 307 -24.63 8.89 31.69
C LEU A 307 -24.27 9.78 32.90
N CYS A 308 -23.10 9.59 33.50
CA CYS A 308 -22.72 10.31 34.72
C CYS A 308 -21.70 11.42 34.50
N ARG A 309 -21.04 11.50 33.34
CA ARG A 309 -19.98 12.47 32.98
C ARG A 309 -18.76 12.56 33.93
N ASP A 310 -18.78 11.84 35.04
CA ASP A 310 -17.69 11.76 36.02
C ASP A 310 -16.88 10.46 35.92
N GLY A 311 -17.51 9.37 35.44
CA GLY A 311 -16.87 8.06 35.30
C GLY A 311 -16.22 7.88 33.93
N SER A 312 -15.19 7.03 33.83
CA SER A 312 -14.57 6.64 32.56
C SER A 312 -15.16 5.32 32.06
N LEU A 313 -15.25 5.12 30.74
CA LEU A 313 -15.67 3.85 30.18
C LEU A 313 -14.57 2.78 30.30
N GLN A 314 -14.97 1.57 30.72
CA GLN A 314 -14.08 0.42 30.84
C GLN A 314 -14.57 -0.72 29.94
N LYS A 315 -13.65 -1.30 29.17
CA LYS A 315 -13.93 -2.49 28.35
C LYS A 315 -13.95 -3.77 29.20
N LYS A 316 -15.06 -4.49 29.19
CA LYS A 316 -15.33 -5.75 29.90
C LYS A 316 -15.74 -6.86 28.91
N LYS A 317 -15.79 -8.11 29.38
CA LYS A 317 -16.23 -9.29 28.61
C LYS A 317 -17.31 -10.04 29.36
N THR A 318 -18.34 -10.49 28.66
CA THR A 318 -19.35 -11.40 29.22
C THR A 318 -18.79 -12.81 29.39
N SER A 319 -19.50 -13.68 30.09
CA SER A 319 -19.19 -15.11 30.21
C SER A 319 -19.09 -15.81 28.84
N ARG A 320 -19.79 -15.28 27.81
CA ARG A 320 -19.72 -15.73 26.40
C ARG A 320 -18.66 -14.99 25.57
N LYS A 321 -17.69 -14.34 26.23
CA LYS A 321 -16.58 -13.58 25.62
C LYS A 321 -16.98 -12.39 24.73
N LYS A 322 -18.24 -11.95 24.75
CA LYS A 322 -18.66 -10.72 24.04
C LYS A 322 -18.14 -9.49 24.78
N GLU A 323 -17.53 -8.56 24.06
CA GLU A 323 -16.96 -7.33 24.62
C GLU A 323 -18.05 -6.28 24.81
N PHE A 324 -18.01 -5.56 25.92
CA PHE A 324 -18.91 -4.43 26.24
C PHE A 324 -18.17 -3.36 27.03
N TYR A 325 -18.71 -2.15 27.07
CA TYR A 325 -18.18 -0.99 27.78
C TYR A 325 -19.10 -0.64 28.95
N GLN A 326 -18.53 -0.49 30.13
CA GLN A 326 -19.24 -0.20 31.38
C GLN A 326 -18.63 1.01 32.06
N CYS A 327 -19.44 1.80 32.78
CA CYS A 327 -18.91 2.89 33.60
C CYS A 327 -17.98 2.38 34.71
N SER A 328 -16.88 3.08 34.97
CA SER A 328 -15.99 2.79 36.10
C SER A 328 -16.66 2.90 37.47
N ARG A 329 -17.79 3.61 37.57
CA ARG A 329 -18.59 3.80 38.79
C ARG A 329 -19.71 2.77 38.95
N PHE A 330 -19.76 1.70 38.16
CA PHE A 330 -20.76 0.65 38.35
C PHE A 330 -20.56 -0.06 39.71
N PRO A 331 -21.61 -0.30 40.53
CA PRO A 331 -23.04 -0.20 40.22
C PRO A 331 -23.68 1.19 40.38
N ASP A 332 -23.02 2.15 41.02
CA ASP A 332 -23.55 3.51 41.25
C ASP A 332 -23.89 4.26 39.93
N CYS A 333 -23.26 3.86 38.82
CA CYS A 333 -23.64 4.25 37.47
C CYS A 333 -23.82 3.00 36.60
N GLU A 334 -25.06 2.70 36.22
CA GLU A 334 -25.45 1.47 35.53
C GLU A 334 -25.19 1.48 34.00
N TYR A 335 -24.43 2.46 33.50
CA TYR A 335 -24.15 2.56 32.07
C TYR A 335 -23.36 1.33 31.56
N VAL A 336 -23.98 0.59 30.64
CA VAL A 336 -23.41 -0.57 29.93
C VAL A 336 -23.83 -0.50 28.46
N ASN A 337 -22.88 -0.59 27.53
CA ASN A 337 -23.16 -0.63 26.09
C ASN A 337 -22.19 -1.57 25.37
N TYR A 338 -22.63 -2.22 24.29
CA TYR A 338 -21.76 -3.06 23.46
C TYR A 338 -20.93 -2.25 22.46
N GLU A 339 -21.33 -1.01 22.18
CA GLU A 339 -20.60 -0.08 21.33
C GLU A 339 -20.06 1.10 22.15
N LEU A 340 -18.93 1.67 21.72
CA LEU A 340 -18.45 2.93 22.27
C LEU A 340 -19.45 4.03 21.89
N PRO A 341 -19.84 4.91 22.84
CA PRO A 341 -20.68 6.05 22.49
C PRO A 341 -19.96 6.88 21.43
N LYS A 342 -20.67 7.15 20.33
CA LYS A 342 -20.19 8.08 19.32
C LYS A 342 -20.03 9.45 19.99
N PRO A 343 -18.92 10.18 19.72
CA PRO A 343 -18.66 11.48 20.31
C PRO A 343 -19.77 12.50 20.02
#